data_AF-A0A9X2S918-F1
#
_entry.id   AF-A0A9X2S918-F1
#
_cell.length_a   1.000
_cell.length_b   1.000
_cell.length_c   1.000
_cell.angle_alpha   90.00
_cell.angle_beta   90.00
_cell.angle_gamma   90.00
#
_symmetry.space_group_name_H-M   'P 1'
#
loop_
_entity.id
_entity.type
_entity.pdbx_description
1 polymer ?
#
loop_
_entity_poly.entity_id
_entity_poly.type
_entity_poly.pdbx_seq_one_letter_code
_entity_poly.pdbx_strand_id
1 'polypeptide(L)'
;MKPHHEETDRVTLPRKAVALKYEPGDRGAPVVVAKGQGYLADRILEKAKDSGVPVQEDASLVEVLSKLDVDQEIPPELYVLVAEILSFVYRSDRRAKELQDGR
;
A
#
# COMPACT_ATOMS: atom_id res chain seq x y z
N MET A 1 -50.35 8.11 5.13
CA MET A 1 -49.15 8.75 4.56
C MET A 1 -47.95 8.31 5.41
N LYS A 2 -47.15 7.34 4.96
CA LYS A 2 -45.88 6.99 5.62
C LYS A 2 -44.79 7.84 4.95
N PRO A 3 -43.89 8.50 5.71
CA PRO A 3 -42.78 9.22 5.10
C PRO A 3 -41.83 8.23 4.41
N HIS A 4 -41.43 8.57 3.19
CA HIS A 4 -40.42 7.85 2.43
C HIS A 4 -39.07 8.00 3.14
N HIS A 5 -38.48 6.87 3.54
CA HIS A 5 -37.08 6.80 3.93
C HIS A 5 -36.23 6.97 2.67
N GLU A 6 -35.69 8.17 2.44
CA GLU A 6 -34.47 8.33 1.63
C GLU A 6 -33.28 7.90 2.49
N GLU A 7 -33.02 6.60 2.50
CA GLU A 7 -31.84 6.04 3.17
C GLU A 7 -30.82 5.60 2.13
N THR A 8 -29.74 6.40 2.07
CA THR A 8 -28.38 6.00 1.70
C THR A 8 -28.12 5.62 0.23
N ASP A 9 -27.62 6.59 -0.53
CA ASP A 9 -26.58 6.32 -1.53
C ASP A 9 -25.34 7.18 -1.21
N ARG A 10 -24.68 6.85 -0.09
CA ARG A 10 -23.31 7.32 0.14
C ARG A 10 -22.43 6.57 -0.84
N VAL A 11 -22.15 7.19 -1.98
CA VAL A 11 -21.16 6.70 -2.95
C VAL A 11 -19.85 6.43 -2.22
N THR A 12 -19.62 5.17 -1.84
CA THR A 12 -18.38 4.75 -1.21
C THR A 12 -17.41 4.54 -2.36
N LEU A 13 -16.46 5.46 -2.53
CA LEU A 13 -15.45 5.33 -3.57
C LEU A 13 -14.76 3.96 -3.43
N PRO A 14 -14.59 3.22 -4.54
CA PRO A 14 -14.01 1.89 -4.48
C PRO A 14 -12.58 1.98 -3.93
N ARG A 15 -12.29 1.18 -2.90
CA ARG A 15 -10.97 1.10 -2.28
C ARG A 15 -9.90 0.76 -3.33
N LYS A 16 -8.73 1.37 -3.23
CA LYS A 16 -7.58 1.10 -4.10
C LYS A 16 -6.45 0.47 -3.31
N ALA A 17 -5.64 -0.34 -3.98
CA ALA A 17 -4.40 -0.89 -3.43
C ALA A 17 -3.32 -0.92 -4.50
N VAL A 18 -2.07 -0.64 -4.10
CA VAL A 18 -0.88 -0.75 -4.93
C VAL A 18 0.19 -1.48 -4.11
N ALA A 19 0.80 -2.49 -4.72
CA ALA A 19 1.92 -3.22 -4.14
C ALA A 19 3.22 -2.75 -4.78
N LEU A 20 4.18 -2.36 -3.95
CA LEU A 20 5.51 -1.96 -4.37
C LEU A 20 6.54 -3.04 -4.02
N LYS A 21 7.50 -3.24 -4.91
CA LYS A 21 8.67 -4.08 -4.68
C LYS A 21 9.91 -3.21 -4.68
N TYR A 22 10.78 -3.41 -3.69
CA TYR A 22 12.09 -2.78 -3.62
C TYR A 22 13.13 -3.84 -3.29
N GLU A 23 14.19 -3.91 -4.08
CA GLU A 23 15.32 -4.81 -3.86
C GLU A 23 16.53 -4.02 -3.34
N PRO A 24 16.89 -4.17 -2.05
CA PRO A 24 18.03 -3.46 -1.48
C PRO A 24 19.33 -3.86 -2.17
N GLY A 25 20.11 -2.88 -2.61
CA GLY A 25 21.40 -3.10 -3.28
C GLY A 25 21.32 -3.03 -4.79
N ASP A 26 20.12 -3.13 -5.37
CA ASP A 26 19.89 -2.68 -6.74
C ASP A 26 19.75 -1.15 -6.78
N ARG A 27 20.31 -0.52 -7.81
CA ARG A 27 20.27 0.95 -7.96
C ARG A 27 18.91 1.45 -8.48
N GLY A 28 17.96 0.55 -8.70
CA GLY A 28 16.64 0.85 -9.26
C GLY A 28 15.68 1.44 -8.22
N ALA A 29 14.71 2.20 -8.72
CA ALA A 29 13.62 2.69 -7.89
C ALA A 29 12.68 1.54 -7.49
N PRO A 30 11.86 1.69 -6.43
CA PRO A 30 10.75 0.78 -6.18
C PRO A 30 9.84 0.64 -7.41
N VAL A 31 9.37 -0.58 -7.67
CA VAL A 31 8.56 -0.92 -8.85
C VAL A 31 7.15 -1.30 -8.41
N VAL A 32 6.14 -0.88 -9.17
CA VAL A 32 4.76 -1.35 -8.98
C VAL A 32 4.62 -2.78 -9.49
N VAL A 33 4.30 -3.72 -8.61
CA VAL A 33 4.16 -5.14 -8.98
C VAL A 33 2.71 -5.62 -9.00
N ALA A 34 1.80 -4.87 -8.37
CA ALA A 34 0.36 -5.09 -8.48
C ALA A 34 -0.40 -3.79 -8.20
N LYS A 35 -1.56 -3.62 -8.85
CA LYS A 35 -2.52 -2.55 -8.55
C LYS A 35 -3.95 -3.06 -8.73
N GLY A 36 -4.88 -2.52 -7.96
CA GLY A 36 -6.29 -2.92 -8.04
C GLY A 36 -7.23 -1.93 -7.39
N GLN A 37 -8.51 -2.07 -7.72
CA GLN A 37 -9.62 -1.31 -7.13
C GLN A 37 -10.80 -2.23 -6.78
N GLY A 38 -11.61 -1.83 -5.79
CA GLY A 38 -12.72 -2.62 -5.28
C GLY A 38 -12.28 -4.02 -4.88
N TYR A 39 -12.96 -5.04 -5.41
CA TYR A 39 -12.65 -6.45 -5.14
C TYR A 39 -11.17 -6.80 -5.33
N LEU A 40 -10.52 -6.31 -6.40
CA LEU A 40 -9.11 -6.63 -6.64
C LEU A 40 -8.19 -6.00 -5.59
N ALA A 41 -8.52 -4.80 -5.11
CA ALA A 41 -7.78 -4.17 -4.02
C ALA A 41 -7.89 -4.99 -2.73
N ASP A 42 -9.09 -5.47 -2.41
CA ASP A 42 -9.30 -6.33 -1.24
C ASP A 42 -8.48 -7.62 -1.33
N ARG A 43 -8.43 -8.25 -2.51
CA ARG A 43 -7.59 -9.45 -2.74
C ARG A 43 -6.09 -9.19 -2.59
N ILE A 44 -5.60 -8.02 -3.03
CA ILE A 44 -4.20 -7.62 -2.84
C ILE A 44 -3.91 -7.47 -1.34
N LEU A 45 -4.79 -6.80 -0.59
CA LEU A 45 -4.63 -6.58 0.85
C LEU A 45 -4.70 -7.88 1.66
N GLU A 46 -5.63 -8.78 1.32
CA GLU A 46 -5.70 -10.12 1.90
C GLU A 46 -4.39 -10.87 1.67
N LYS A 47 -3.88 -10.88 0.43
CA LYS A 47 -2.63 -11.57 0.10
C LYS A 47 -1.42 -10.97 0.82
N ALA A 48 -1.37 -9.64 0.97
CA ALA A 48 -0.33 -8.94 1.71
C ALA A 48 -0.34 -9.39 3.19
N LYS A 49 -1.52 -9.40 3.82
CA LYS A 49 -1.69 -9.86 5.20
C LYS A 49 -1.26 -11.32 5.38
N ASP A 50 -1.70 -12.22 4.51
CA ASP A 50 -1.35 -13.64 4.56
C ASP A 50 0.16 -13.88 4.38
N SER A 51 0.83 -12.99 3.66
CA SER A 51 2.26 -13.08 3.37
C SER A 51 3.13 -12.27 4.33
N GLY A 52 2.53 -11.63 5.35
CA GLY A 52 3.25 -10.77 6.30
C GLY A 52 3.82 -9.49 5.68
N VAL A 53 3.30 -9.05 4.52
CA VAL A 53 3.73 -7.81 3.87
C VAL A 53 3.07 -6.62 4.59
N PRO A 54 3.85 -5.63 5.04
CA PRO A 54 3.31 -4.43 5.69
C PRO A 54 2.36 -3.66 4.78
N VAL A 55 1.26 -3.16 5.35
CA VAL A 55 0.28 -2.33 4.65
C VAL A 55 0.25 -0.95 5.28
N GLN A 56 0.39 0.07 4.44
CA GLN A 56 0.22 1.48 4.83
C GLN A 56 -1.06 2.01 4.19
N GLU A 57 -1.95 2.58 5.01
CA GLU A 57 -3.15 3.27 4.52
C GLU A 57 -2.86 4.75 4.31
N ASP A 58 -2.89 5.19 3.04
CA ASP A 58 -2.80 6.60 2.66
C ASP A 58 -3.60 6.81 1.36
N ALA A 59 -4.72 7.52 1.48
CA ALA A 59 -5.64 7.76 0.36
C ALA A 59 -5.03 8.64 -0.74
N SER A 60 -4.19 9.60 -0.37
CA SER A 60 -3.56 10.52 -1.33
C SER A 60 -2.47 9.79 -2.11
N LEU A 61 -1.61 9.04 -1.42
CA LEU A 61 -0.51 8.32 -2.03
C LEU A 61 -1.01 7.19 -2.93
N VAL A 62 -2.01 6.41 -2.48
CA VAL A 62 -2.55 5.32 -3.32
C VAL A 62 -3.20 5.86 -4.58
N GLU A 63 -3.81 7.05 -4.54
CA GLU A 63 -4.38 7.69 -5.72
C GLU A 63 -3.30 8.02 -6.76
N VAL A 64 -2.16 8.56 -6.32
CA VAL A 64 -1.03 8.86 -7.21
C VAL A 64 -0.38 7.59 -7.74
N LEU A 65 -0.05 6.64 -6.86
CA LEU A 65 0.59 5.38 -7.24
C LEU A 65 -0.29 4.53 -8.15
N SER A 66 -1.62 4.59 -8.01
CA SER A 66 -2.55 3.83 -8.85
C SER A 66 -2.51 4.21 -10.33
N LYS A 67 -1.96 5.39 -10.65
CA LYS A 67 -1.79 5.89 -12.02
C LYS A 67 -0.59 5.27 -12.73
N LEU A 68 0.37 4.72 -11.99
CA LEU A 68 1.53 4.03 -12.55
C LEU A 68 1.14 2.65 -13.04
N ASP A 69 1.80 2.16 -14.09
CA ASP A 69 1.61 0.82 -14.61
C ASP A 69 2.36 -0.25 -13.81
N VAL A 70 1.87 -1.48 -13.92
CA VAL A 70 2.62 -2.62 -13.39
C VAL A 70 3.94 -2.72 -14.14
N ASP A 71 5.00 -3.09 -13.43
CA ASP A 71 6.40 -3.10 -13.86
C ASP A 71 7.00 -1.70 -14.13
N GLN A 72 6.27 -0.63 -13.79
CA GLN A 72 6.78 0.72 -13.83
C GLN A 72 7.51 1.07 -12.52
N GLU A 73 8.70 1.65 -12.66
CA GLU A 73 9.39 2.33 -11.56
C GLU A 73 8.58 3.53 -11.07
N ILE A 74 8.53 3.75 -9.76
CA ILE A 74 7.99 5.00 -9.23
C ILE A 74 8.83 6.17 -9.77
N PRO A 75 8.24 7.35 -10.02
CA PRO A 75 9.00 8.50 -10.47
C PRO A 75 9.71 9.20 -9.28
N PRO A 76 10.79 9.97 -9.53
CA PRO A 76 11.60 10.61 -8.49
C PRO A 76 10.81 11.46 -7.50
N GLU A 77 9.73 12.10 -7.93
CA GLU A 77 8.91 12.96 -7.07
C GLU A 77 8.22 12.19 -5.94
N LEU A 78 8.06 10.87 -6.09
CA LEU A 78 7.46 9.99 -5.08
C LEU A 78 8.49 9.28 -4.19
N TYR A 79 9.79 9.44 -4.46
CA TYR A 79 10.84 8.72 -3.74
C TYR A 79 10.83 9.03 -2.25
N VAL A 80 10.66 10.30 -1.89
CA VAL A 80 10.65 10.73 -0.48
C VAL A 80 9.51 10.06 0.28
N LEU A 81 8.30 10.07 -0.28
CA LEU A 81 7.12 9.46 0.35
C LEU A 81 7.29 7.94 0.51
N VAL A 82 7.80 7.27 -0.53
CA VAL A 82 8.02 5.82 -0.46
C VAL A 82 9.16 5.47 0.50
N ALA A 83 10.22 6.28 0.57
CA ALA A 83 11.32 6.09 1.50
C ALA A 83 10.90 6.23 2.97
N GLU A 84 9.94 7.12 3.27
CA GLU A 84 9.37 7.24 4.62
C GLU A 84 8.66 5.96 5.05
N ILE A 85 7.88 5.34 4.15
CA ILE A 85 7.19 4.07 4.39
C ILE A 85 8.21 2.95 4.62
N LEU A 86 9.19 2.82 3.72
CA LEU A 86 10.25 1.81 3.85
C LEU A 86 11.03 1.99 5.16
N SER A 87 11.32 3.22 5.55
CA SER A 87 12.02 3.51 6.81
C SER A 87 11.22 3.07 8.04
N PHE A 88 9.89 3.19 8.00
CA PHE A 88 9.02 2.69 9.06
C PHE A 88 9.05 1.16 9.16
N VAL A 89 8.99 0.47 8.02
CA VAL A 89 9.10 -0.99 7.94
C VAL A 89 10.44 -1.48 8.49
N TYR A 90 11.56 -0.94 8.00
CA TYR A 90 12.89 -1.37 8.45
C TYR A 90 13.17 -1.08 9.93
N ARG A 91 12.65 0.01 10.49
CA ARG A 91 12.77 0.28 11.94
C ARG A 91 11.99 -0.74 12.76
N SER A 92 10.82 -1.15 12.27
CA SER A 92 9.99 -2.16 12.93
C SER A 92 10.66 -3.53 12.89
N ASP A 93 11.24 -3.91 11.74
CA ASP A 93 11.99 -5.16 11.59
C ASP A 93 13.27 -5.20 12.44
N ARG A 94 14.04 -4.11 12.47
CA ARG A 94 15.25 -4.05 13.32
C ARG A 94 14.91 -4.16 14.80
N ARG A 95 13.86 -3.48 15.26
CA ARG A 95 13.41 -3.58 16.65
C ARG A 95 12.91 -4.99 16.99
N ALA A 96 12.21 -5.64 16.06
CA ALA A 96 11.77 -7.02 16.22
C ALA A 96 12.97 -7.99 16.32
N LYS A 97 14.02 -7.76 15.53
CA LYS A 97 15.24 -8.57 15.54
C LYS A 97 16.07 -8.37 16.82
N GLU A 98 16.25 -7.13 17.27
CA GLU A 98 16.99 -6.80 18.51
C GLU A 98 16.32 -7.39 19.77
N LEU A 99 14.99 -7.53 19.80
CA LEU A 99 14.26 -8.17 20.89
C LEU A 99 14.39 -9.71 20.92
N GLN A 100 14.76 -10.33 19.79
CA GLN A 100 14.98 -11.77 19.67
C GLN A 100 16.43 -12.16 19.97
N ASP A 101 17.40 -11.33 19.58
CA ASP A 101 18.84 -11.57 19.76
C ASP A 101 19.36 -11.22 21.17
N GLY A 102 18.52 -10.60 22.02
CA GLY A 102 18.83 -10.21 23.40
C GLY A 102 18.39 -11.21 24.49
N ARG A 103 18.16 -12.48 24.16
CA ARG A 103 17.81 -13.55 25.12
C ARG A 103 18.85 -14.65 25.16
#